data_AF-A0A162WDP4-F1
#
_entry.id   AF-A0A162WDP4-F1
#
_cell.length_a   1.000
_cell.length_b   1.000
_cell.length_c   1.000
_cell.angle_alpha   90.00
_cell.angle_beta   90.00
_cell.angle_gamma   90.00
#
_symmetry.space_group_name_H-M   'P 1'
#
loop_
_entity.id
_entity.type
_entity.pdbx_description
1 polymer ?
#
loop_
_entity_poly.entity_id
_entity_poly.type
_entity_poly.pdbx_seq_one_letter_code
_entity_poly.pdbx_strand_id
1 'polypeptide(L)'
;MTRGDTTSTLKMGMQFFYEDRQGHVFDERSSEDVYMEQCNKCCYTVYSDDDKSRFFHLFFSKCLNASAAARQLDLHVRAAQKWIKRYYEDPESIFEKKRKSGRRRILGEDHKQFLLNYIDENPSALVIEVTESLTQNFAGLNASHSTIYSFMTTERNHLLSRYSSSL
;
A
#
# COMPACT_ATOMS: atom_id res chain seq x y z
N MET A 1 57.37 12.55 16.07
CA MET A 1 56.00 12.54 16.59
C MET A 1 55.04 12.84 15.46
N THR A 2 54.09 11.92 15.27
CA THR A 2 53.05 11.88 14.24
C THR A 2 51.92 12.88 14.52
N ARG A 3 51.33 13.45 13.46
CA ARG A 3 49.89 13.73 13.40
C ARG A 3 49.40 13.33 12.01
N GLY A 4 48.81 12.14 11.95
CA GLY A 4 48.01 11.68 10.83
C GLY A 4 46.54 12.01 11.05
N ASP A 5 45.84 12.19 9.94
CA ASP A 5 44.42 12.46 9.79
C ASP A 5 43.52 11.45 10.52
N THR A 6 42.26 11.81 10.77
CA THR A 6 41.11 11.17 10.10
C THR A 6 39.77 11.72 10.58
N THR A 7 39.05 12.27 9.60
CA THR A 7 37.59 12.44 9.54
C THR A 7 36.89 11.17 10.04
N SER A 8 36.11 11.27 11.11
CA SER A 8 35.28 10.18 11.62
C SER A 8 33.81 10.57 11.58
N THR A 9 33.14 10.05 10.56
CA THR A 9 31.70 9.97 10.35
C THR A 9 31.04 9.24 11.51
N LEU A 10 30.33 9.98 12.37
CA LEU A 10 29.49 9.42 13.41
C LEU A 10 28.22 8.84 12.78
N LYS A 11 28.28 7.55 12.43
CA LYS A 11 27.09 6.68 12.35
C LYS A 11 26.48 6.60 13.75
N MET A 12 25.57 7.51 14.08
CA MET A 12 24.74 7.39 15.28
C MET A 12 23.68 6.31 15.03
N GLY A 13 24.05 5.05 15.30
CA GLY A 13 23.10 3.95 15.38
C GLY A 13 22.15 4.18 16.55
N MET A 14 20.91 4.58 16.27
CA MET A 14 19.93 4.90 17.30
C MET A 14 19.23 3.59 17.73
N GLN A 15 19.65 3.10 18.88
CA GLN A 15 19.18 1.89 19.53
C GLN A 15 17.77 2.11 20.11
N PHE A 16 16.82 1.30 19.68
CA PHE A 16 15.46 1.29 20.20
C PHE A 16 15.47 0.75 21.64
N PHE A 17 15.08 1.58 22.62
CA PHE A 17 14.81 1.11 23.98
C PHE A 17 13.31 0.94 24.18
N TYR A 18 12.88 -0.30 24.38
CA TYR A 18 11.62 -0.66 25.02
C TYR A 18 11.95 -0.97 26.48
N GLU A 19 11.32 -0.29 27.43
CA GLU A 19 11.33 -0.70 28.83
C GLU A 19 9.90 -0.87 29.35
N ASP A 20 9.55 -2.14 29.59
CA ASP A 20 8.52 -2.57 30.54
C ASP A 20 9.15 -2.63 31.94
N ARG A 21 8.47 -2.12 32.99
CA ARG A 21 8.25 -2.77 34.31
C ARG A 21 7.62 -1.83 35.38
N GLN A 22 6.30 -2.01 35.57
CA GLN A 22 5.48 -2.10 36.81
C GLN A 22 5.64 -1.18 38.05
N GLY A 23 4.49 -0.68 38.54
CA GLY A 23 4.05 -0.86 39.94
C GLY A 23 3.48 0.37 40.67
N HIS A 24 2.16 0.60 40.69
CA HIS A 24 1.47 1.30 41.79
C HIS A 24 -0.02 0.91 41.90
N VAL A 25 -0.48 0.78 43.14
CA VAL A 25 -1.66 0.06 43.65
C VAL A 25 -3.00 0.80 43.45
N PHE A 26 -4.05 -0.02 43.34
CA PHE A 26 -5.49 0.21 43.15
C PHE A 26 -6.20 0.74 44.41
N ASP A 27 -7.19 1.63 44.24
CA ASP A 27 -8.47 1.51 44.97
C ASP A 27 -9.69 2.15 44.25
N GLU A 28 -10.80 1.41 44.33
CA GLU A 28 -12.26 1.62 44.08
C GLU A 28 -12.82 3.02 43.65
N ARG A 29 -13.89 3.20 42.83
CA ARG A 29 -14.95 2.36 42.22
C ARG A 29 -15.83 3.26 41.33
N SER A 30 -16.28 2.74 40.18
CA SER A 30 -17.53 3.04 39.40
C SER A 30 -17.17 2.88 37.91
N SER A 31 -17.20 1.67 37.34
CA SER A 31 -18.38 0.88 36.94
C SER A 31 -19.23 1.53 35.85
N GLU A 32 -18.64 1.81 34.69
CA GLU A 32 -19.34 1.67 33.42
C GLU A 32 -18.46 0.85 32.47
N ASP A 33 -18.62 -0.47 32.56
CA ASP A 33 -18.09 -1.43 31.59
C ASP A 33 -18.84 -1.24 30.26
N VAL A 34 -18.44 -0.23 29.49
CA VAL A 34 -18.84 -0.15 28.08
C VAL A 34 -18.01 -1.20 27.35
N TYR A 35 -18.61 -2.37 27.20
CA TYR A 35 -18.15 -3.47 26.35
C TYR A 35 -17.88 -2.90 24.95
N MET A 36 -16.61 -2.57 24.66
CA MET A 36 -16.20 -2.26 23.29
C MET A 36 -16.35 -3.55 22.50
N GLU A 37 -17.49 -3.64 21.81
CA GLU A 37 -17.82 -4.72 20.89
C GLU A 37 -16.63 -4.90 19.94
N GLN A 38 -15.93 -6.03 20.12
CA GLN A 38 -14.84 -6.42 19.22
C GLN A 38 -15.45 -6.70 17.85
N CYS A 39 -15.45 -5.68 17.00
CA CYS A 39 -15.79 -5.82 15.60
C CYS A 39 -14.73 -6.72 14.94
N ASN A 40 -15.01 -8.02 14.90
CA ASN A 40 -14.20 -9.08 14.28
C ASN A 40 -14.18 -9.01 12.73
N LYS A 41 -14.16 -7.80 12.18
CA LYS A 41 -14.00 -7.52 10.76
C LYS A 41 -13.10 -6.32 10.67
N CYS A 42 -11.80 -6.54 10.44
CA CYS A 42 -10.76 -5.51 10.39
C CYS A 42 -11.16 -4.33 9.49
N CYS A 43 -11.90 -3.38 10.05
CA CYS A 43 -12.08 -2.05 9.53
C CYS A 43 -10.73 -1.37 9.72
N TYR A 44 -9.97 -1.27 8.63
CA TYR A 44 -8.76 -0.47 8.63
C TYR A 44 -9.12 0.93 9.11
N THR A 45 -8.61 1.34 10.26
CA THR A 45 -8.79 2.71 10.75
C THR A 45 -8.11 3.65 9.75
N VAL A 46 -8.92 4.43 9.04
CA VAL A 46 -8.43 5.45 8.12
C VAL A 46 -8.36 6.76 8.89
N TYR A 47 -7.14 7.21 9.18
CA TYR A 47 -6.90 8.49 9.81
C TYR A 47 -6.86 9.60 8.78
N SER A 48 -7.50 10.72 9.10
CA SER A 48 -7.48 11.93 8.28
C SER A 48 -6.12 12.63 8.33
N ASP A 49 -5.88 13.55 7.40
CA ASP A 49 -4.68 14.39 7.46
C ASP A 49 -4.74 15.40 8.64
N ASP A 50 -5.94 15.71 9.13
CA ASP A 50 -6.16 16.49 10.35
C ASP A 50 -5.72 15.74 11.61
N ASP A 51 -6.00 14.43 11.68
CA ASP A 51 -5.56 13.59 12.80
C ASP A 51 -4.04 13.54 12.90
N LYS A 52 -3.36 13.43 11.75
CA LYS A 52 -1.89 13.51 11.67
C LYS A 52 -1.39 14.88 12.08
N SER A 53 -2.03 15.95 11.60
CA SER A 53 -1.63 17.32 11.93
C SER A 53 -1.75 17.62 13.43
N ARG A 54 -2.87 17.24 14.04
CA ARG A 54 -3.09 17.36 15.50
C ARG A 54 -2.05 16.56 16.28
N PHE A 55 -1.73 15.36 15.80
CA PHE A 55 -0.70 14.52 16.42
C PHE A 55 0.68 15.18 16.37
N PHE A 56 1.12 15.66 15.20
CA PHE A 56 2.44 16.30 15.08
C PHE A 56 2.53 17.62 15.83
N HIS A 57 1.43 18.37 15.93
CA HIS A 57 1.36 19.54 16.81
C HIS A 57 1.59 19.17 18.28
N LEU A 58 0.96 18.09 18.77
CA LEU A 58 1.20 17.60 20.14
C LEU A 58 2.63 17.08 20.32
N PHE A 59 3.17 16.39 19.31
CA PHE A 59 4.50 15.80 19.37
C PHE A 59 5.61 16.86 19.36
N PHE A 60 5.55 17.86 18.47
CA PHE A 60 6.59 18.89 18.37
C PHE A 60 6.35 20.10 19.28
N SER A 61 5.14 20.66 19.29
CA SER A 61 4.87 21.90 20.02
C SER A 61 4.78 21.69 21.54
N LYS A 62 4.27 20.53 21.96
CA LYS A 62 4.12 20.18 23.39
C LYS A 62 5.15 19.15 23.88
N CYS A 63 6.11 18.76 23.04
CA CYS A 63 7.16 17.77 23.35
C CYS A 63 6.63 16.46 23.96
N LEU A 64 5.40 16.05 23.60
CA LEU A 64 4.81 14.82 24.11
C LEU A 64 5.47 13.60 23.47
N ASN A 65 5.60 12.52 24.24
CA ASN A 65 5.98 11.23 23.66
C ASN A 65 4.86 10.69 22.76
N ALA A 66 5.22 9.81 21.82
CA ALA A 66 4.29 9.29 20.81
C ALA A 66 3.01 8.67 21.40
N SER A 67 3.14 7.93 22.51
CA SER A 67 2.01 7.24 23.14
C SER A 67 1.09 8.20 23.88
N ALA A 68 1.63 9.22 24.55
CA ALA A 68 0.85 10.25 25.23
C ALA A 68 0.07 11.10 24.23
N ALA A 69 0.71 11.56 23.14
CA ALA A 69 0.03 12.30 22.08
C ALA A 69 -1.05 11.46 21.40
N ALA A 70 -0.79 10.17 21.15
CA ALA A 70 -1.77 9.26 20.56
C ALA A 70 -2.98 9.06 21.49
N ARG A 71 -2.76 8.80 22.78
CA ARG A 71 -3.84 8.63 23.77
C ARG A 71 -4.69 9.90 23.94
N GLN A 72 -4.08 11.09 23.89
CA GLN A 72 -4.83 12.36 23.95
C GLN A 72 -5.75 12.57 22.75
N LEU A 73 -5.42 12.00 21.60
CA LEU A 73 -6.19 12.13 20.36
C LEU A 73 -7.04 10.89 20.05
N ASP A 74 -7.11 9.94 20.97
CA ASP A 74 -7.73 8.62 20.77
C ASP A 74 -7.23 7.90 19.50
N LEU A 75 -5.94 8.06 19.20
CA LEU A 75 -5.26 7.41 18.09
C LEU A 75 -4.63 6.11 18.56
N HIS A 76 -4.56 5.14 17.65
CA HIS A 76 -3.86 3.91 17.93
C HIS A 76 -2.35 4.18 18.03
N VAL A 77 -1.74 3.84 19.17
CA VAL A 77 -0.33 4.14 19.48
C VAL A 77 0.63 3.61 18.38
N ARG A 78 0.37 2.43 17.81
CA ARG A 78 1.21 1.90 16.71
C ARG A 78 1.13 2.75 15.44
N ALA A 79 -0.01 3.40 15.16
CA ALA A 79 -0.16 4.27 14.00
C ALA A 79 0.67 5.54 14.18
N ALA A 80 0.58 6.17 15.35
CA ALA A 80 1.40 7.31 15.74
C ALA A 80 2.91 7.03 15.66
N GLN A 81 3.36 5.89 16.20
CA GLN A 81 4.76 5.46 16.09
C GLN A 81 5.21 5.28 14.63
N LYS A 82 4.34 4.72 13.78
CA LYS A 82 4.61 4.55 12.35
C LYS A 82 4.70 5.90 11.62
N TRP A 83 3.90 6.89 12.01
CA TRP A 83 3.99 8.24 11.46
C TRP A 83 5.29 8.93 11.84
N ILE A 84 5.73 8.82 13.09
CA ILE A 84 7.04 9.34 13.53
C ILE A 84 8.18 8.68 12.75
N LYS A 85 8.14 7.34 12.61
CA LYS A 85 9.15 6.62 11.84
C LYS A 85 9.23 7.14 10.41
N ARG A 86 8.08 7.31 9.75
CA ARG A 86 8.03 7.87 8.39
C ARG A 86 8.49 9.33 8.33
N TYR A 87 8.19 10.13 9.35
CA TYR A 87 8.66 11.51 9.42
C TYR A 87 10.18 11.61 9.37
N TYR A 88 10.88 10.74 10.08
CA TYR A 88 12.34 10.72 10.06
C TYR A 88 12.93 10.09 8.79
N GLU A 89 12.16 9.26 8.07
CA GLU A 89 12.57 8.70 6.77
C GLU A 89 12.38 9.71 5.63
N ASP A 90 11.19 10.30 5.55
CA ASP A 90 10.76 11.21 4.50
C ASP A 90 9.54 12.03 5.00
N PRO A 91 9.75 13.26 5.48
CA PRO A 91 8.68 14.07 6.08
C PRO A 91 7.62 14.52 5.06
N GLU A 92 7.98 14.65 3.78
CA GLU A 92 7.02 15.03 2.72
C GLU A 92 6.02 13.89 2.48
N SER A 93 6.46 12.63 2.59
CA SER A 93 5.64 11.45 2.34
C SER A 93 4.49 11.18 3.33
N ILE A 94 4.44 11.89 4.46
CA ILE A 94 3.46 11.64 5.54
C ILE A 94 2.03 11.96 5.09
N PHE A 95 1.89 13.07 4.36
CA PHE A 95 0.62 13.57 3.84
C PHE A 95 0.37 13.11 2.42
N GLU A 96 1.39 12.59 1.74
CA GLU A 96 1.24 12.02 0.41
C GLU A 96 0.42 10.73 0.44
N LYS A 97 -0.75 10.81 -0.20
CA LYS A 97 -1.54 9.63 -0.53
C LYS A 97 -0.90 8.96 -1.74
N LYS A 98 0.05 8.04 -1.51
CA LYS A 98 0.60 7.22 -2.59
C LYS A 98 -0.54 6.44 -3.25
N ARG A 99 -0.85 6.77 -4.50
CA ARG A 99 -1.76 5.95 -5.31
C ARG A 99 -1.13 4.57 -5.40
N LYS A 100 -1.82 3.55 -4.90
CA LYS A 100 -1.43 2.18 -5.15
C LYS A 100 -1.55 1.97 -6.65
N SER A 101 -0.43 1.95 -7.36
CA SER A 101 -0.42 1.43 -8.71
C SER A 101 -0.97 0.01 -8.60
N GLY A 102 -2.07 -0.27 -9.31
CA GLY A 102 -2.64 -1.60 -9.36
C GLY A 102 -1.61 -2.61 -9.87
N ARG A 103 -1.96 -3.90 -9.76
CA ARG A 103 -1.18 -4.95 -10.39
C ARG A 103 -1.05 -4.63 -11.89
N ARG A 104 0.17 -4.67 -12.42
CA ARG A 104 0.42 -4.49 -13.86
C ARG A 104 -0.40 -5.52 -14.63
N ARG A 105 -1.10 -5.09 -15.67
CA ARG A 105 -1.86 -5.99 -16.55
C ARG A 105 -0.87 -6.88 -17.31
N ILE A 106 -1.22 -8.16 -17.44
CA ILE A 106 -0.39 -9.15 -18.15
C ILE A 106 -0.47 -8.91 -19.67
N LEU A 107 -1.66 -8.56 -20.17
CA LEU A 107 -1.86 -8.20 -21.58
C LEU A 107 -1.73 -6.67 -21.74
N GLY A 108 -0.69 -6.25 -22.47
CA GLY A 108 -0.54 -4.87 -22.93
C GLY A 108 -1.46 -4.57 -24.12
N GLU A 109 -1.51 -3.32 -24.56
CA GLU A 109 -2.39 -2.90 -25.67
C GLU A 109 -2.06 -3.66 -26.97
N ASP A 110 -0.77 -3.78 -27.31
CA ASP A 110 -0.32 -4.49 -28.51
C ASP A 110 -0.73 -5.97 -28.49
N HIS A 111 -0.68 -6.61 -27.31
CA HIS A 111 -1.11 -8.00 -27.14
C HIS A 111 -2.62 -8.13 -27.40
N LYS A 112 -3.42 -7.15 -26.92
CA LYS A 112 -4.87 -7.14 -27.12
C LYS A 112 -5.22 -6.94 -28.58
N GLN A 113 -4.52 -6.04 -29.27
CA GLN A 113 -4.76 -5.79 -30.68
C GLN A 113 -4.44 -7.02 -31.53
N PHE A 114 -3.33 -7.71 -31.24
CA PHE A 114 -3.00 -8.98 -31.88
C PHE A 114 -4.10 -10.02 -31.66
N LEU A 115 -4.58 -10.17 -30.41
CA LEU A 115 -5.66 -11.11 -30.09
C LEU A 115 -6.96 -10.78 -30.81
N LEU A 116 -7.33 -9.50 -30.94
CA LEU A 116 -8.51 -9.09 -31.68
C LEU A 116 -8.41 -9.48 -33.17
N ASN A 117 -7.30 -9.13 -33.81
CA ASN A 117 -7.07 -9.45 -35.22
C ASN A 117 -7.11 -10.96 -35.46
N TYR A 118 -6.47 -11.75 -34.59
CA TYR A 118 -6.44 -13.21 -34.71
C TYR A 118 -7.84 -13.84 -34.60
N ILE A 119 -8.68 -13.34 -33.70
CA ILE A 119 -10.05 -13.83 -33.49
C ILE A 119 -10.97 -13.44 -34.66
N ASP A 120 -10.79 -12.23 -35.20
CA ASP A 120 -11.58 -11.77 -36.34
C ASP A 120 -11.22 -12.52 -37.63
N GLU A 121 -9.93 -12.87 -37.82
CA GLU A 121 -9.49 -13.73 -38.92
C GLU A 121 -9.89 -15.20 -38.74
N ASN A 122 -9.83 -15.72 -37.51
CA ASN A 122 -10.08 -17.13 -37.20
C ASN A 122 -11.05 -17.29 -36.01
N PRO A 123 -12.38 -17.12 -36.22
CA PRO A 123 -13.36 -17.13 -35.13
C PRO A 123 -13.51 -18.50 -34.44
N SER A 124 -13.09 -19.58 -35.11
CA SER A 124 -13.13 -20.95 -34.58
C SER A 124 -11.84 -21.39 -33.88
N ALA A 125 -10.85 -20.51 -33.77
CA ALA A 125 -9.55 -20.88 -33.22
C ALA A 125 -9.62 -21.26 -31.73
N LEU A 126 -8.83 -22.24 -31.34
CA LEU A 126 -8.77 -22.71 -29.96
C LEU A 126 -7.91 -21.77 -29.10
N VAL A 127 -8.27 -21.62 -27.83
CA VAL A 127 -7.50 -20.80 -26.86
C VAL A 127 -6.03 -21.24 -26.79
N ILE A 128 -5.76 -22.53 -27.00
CA ILE A 128 -4.41 -23.09 -27.02
C ILE A 128 -3.61 -22.50 -28.18
N GLU A 129 -4.14 -22.56 -29.40
CA GLU A 129 -3.52 -22.01 -30.62
C GLU A 129 -3.29 -20.49 -30.51
N VAL A 130 -4.27 -19.78 -29.95
CA VAL A 130 -4.17 -18.33 -29.69
C VAL A 130 -3.04 -18.04 -28.69
N THR A 131 -2.88 -18.86 -27.66
CA THR A 131 -1.83 -18.66 -26.66
C THR A 131 -0.44 -18.96 -27.22
N GLU A 132 -0.31 -20.03 -28.01
CA GLU A 132 0.94 -20.38 -28.70
C GLU A 132 1.37 -19.29 -29.68
N SER A 133 0.45 -18.83 -30.53
CA SER A 133 0.73 -17.74 -31.47
C SER A 133 1.08 -16.43 -30.78
N LEU A 134 0.42 -16.10 -29.65
CA LEU A 134 0.72 -14.90 -28.87
C LEU A 134 2.11 -14.98 -28.21
N THR A 135 2.44 -16.11 -27.57
CA THR A 135 3.74 -16.30 -26.92
C THR A 135 4.90 -16.37 -27.91
N GLN A 136 4.65 -16.85 -29.13
CA GLN A 136 5.62 -16.84 -30.21
C GLN A 136 5.90 -15.44 -30.76
N ASN A 137 4.87 -14.60 -30.91
CA ASN A 137 5.02 -13.23 -31.41
C ASN A 137 5.54 -12.25 -30.35
N PHE A 138 5.26 -12.50 -29.07
CA PHE A 138 5.68 -11.63 -27.96
C PHE A 138 6.62 -12.37 -27.01
N ALA A 139 7.92 -12.33 -27.34
CA ALA A 139 8.96 -12.95 -26.51
C ALA A 139 8.93 -12.39 -25.07
N GLY A 140 8.80 -13.30 -24.09
CA GLY A 140 8.77 -12.96 -22.66
C GLY A 140 7.38 -12.72 -22.07
N LEU A 141 6.31 -12.81 -22.87
CA LEU A 141 4.95 -12.80 -22.35
C LEU A 141 4.61 -14.14 -21.70
N ASN A 142 4.29 -14.12 -20.40
CA ASN A 142 3.78 -15.28 -19.67
C ASN A 142 2.27 -15.10 -19.41
N ALA A 143 1.46 -15.29 -20.44
CA ALA A 143 0.00 -15.29 -20.34
C ALA A 143 -0.52 -16.72 -20.21
N SER A 144 -1.33 -16.98 -19.18
CA SER A 144 -2.00 -18.27 -19.03
C SER A 144 -3.18 -18.41 -20.00
N HIS A 145 -3.55 -19.64 -20.34
CA HIS A 145 -4.74 -19.92 -21.17
C HIS A 145 -6.00 -19.29 -20.55
N SER A 146 -6.11 -19.27 -19.22
CA SER A 146 -7.21 -18.60 -18.50
C SER A 146 -7.21 -17.08 -18.67
N THR A 147 -6.04 -16.45 -18.76
CA THR A 147 -5.91 -15.01 -19.04
C THR A 147 -6.43 -14.69 -20.44
N ILE A 148 -6.07 -15.52 -21.43
CA ILE A 148 -6.52 -15.39 -22.82
C ILE A 148 -8.02 -15.69 -22.94
N TYR A 149 -8.51 -16.78 -22.35
CA TYR A 149 -9.92 -17.12 -22.35
C TYR A 149 -10.79 -16.02 -21.73
N SER A 150 -10.36 -15.46 -20.58
CA SER A 150 -11.05 -14.31 -19.97
C SER A 150 -11.03 -13.09 -20.88
N PHE A 151 -9.93 -12.82 -21.58
CA PHE A 151 -9.88 -11.74 -22.57
C PHE A 151 -10.92 -11.94 -23.69
N MET A 152 -10.93 -13.12 -24.31
CA MET A 152 -11.82 -13.47 -25.43
C MET A 152 -13.30 -13.38 -25.06
N THR A 153 -13.64 -13.75 -23.82
CA THR A 153 -15.04 -13.81 -23.35
C THR A 153 -15.54 -12.51 -22.72
N THR A 154 -14.68 -11.80 -21.98
CA THR A 154 -15.09 -10.63 -21.18
C THR A 154 -14.65 -9.29 -21.78
N GLU A 155 -13.45 -9.20 -22.36
CA GLU A 155 -12.90 -7.91 -22.79
C GLU A 155 -13.29 -7.51 -24.23
N ARG A 156 -13.65 -8.48 -25.10
CA ARG A 156 -14.11 -8.20 -26.49
C ARG A 156 -15.26 -7.19 -26.55
N ASN A 157 -16.26 -7.35 -25.67
CA ASN A 157 -17.46 -6.51 -25.65
C ASN A 157 -17.17 -5.04 -25.25
N HIS A 158 -16.14 -4.82 -24.44
CA HIS A 158 -15.75 -3.47 -24.00
C HIS A 158 -14.91 -2.72 -25.04
N LEU A 159 -14.19 -3.43 -25.91
CA LEU A 159 -13.38 -2.80 -26.96
C LEU A 159 -14.25 -2.38 -28.15
N LEU A 160 -15.23 -3.19 -28.55
CA LEU A 160 -16.15 -2.88 -29.65
C LEU A 160 -16.99 -1.60 -29.42
N SER A 161 -17.41 -1.32 -28.19
CA SER A 161 -18.13 -0.08 -27.85
C SER A 161 -17.22 1.16 -27.82
N ARG A 162 -15.91 0.96 -27.57
CA ARG A 162 -14.93 2.05 -27.54
C ARG A 162 -14.55 2.50 -28.96
N TYR A 163 -14.34 1.55 -29.88
CA TYR A 163 -13.95 1.84 -31.26
C TYR A 163 -15.10 2.43 -32.10
N SER A 164 -16.36 2.04 -31.85
CA SER A 164 -17.54 2.62 -32.50
C SER A 164 -17.83 4.07 -32.08
N SER A 165 -17.28 4.53 -30.95
CA SER A 165 -17.46 5.90 -30.44
C SER A 165 -16.36 6.87 -30.91
N SER A 166 -15.36 6.38 -31.64
CA SER A 166 -14.21 7.15 -32.15
C SER A 166 -14.22 7.33 -33.67
N LEU A 167 -15.37 7.07 -34.31
CA LEU A 167 -15.66 7.32 -35.73
C LEU A 167 -16.65 8.48 -35.87
#